data_AF-A0AAN7TTA2-F1
#
_entry.id   AF-A0AAN7TTA2-F1
#
_cell.length_a   1.000
_cell.length_b   1.000
_cell.length_c   1.000
_cell.angle_alpha   90.00
_cell.angle_beta   90.00
_cell.angle_gamma   90.00
#
_symmetry.space_group_name_H-M   'P 1'
#
loop_
_entity.id
_entity.type
_entity.pdbx_description
1 polymer ?
#
loop_
_entity_poly.entity_id
_entity_poly.type
_entity_poly.pdbx_seq_one_letter_code
_entity_poly.pdbx_strand_id
1 'polypeptide(L)'
;MAAKRATSLCLACQARQSLVGRRRPMAVKRRRLETLIEGAVGSDEAVEMTDAKAVRKMRTTDAIDQRLTSGVTMSAALPAWDPEQQPEDVQEALLSLEVLWKGRDQRIRLLRTLSNPWPPTQHGRQHRDRRPPSPLQLRLPEASAAPIPHDVFRHNLAHAVGDKAMRQVIRAQLLRCVVPRDIRRILALALTMNHRTRANIAALHEPVVRALYRCRARVHDSEVLSLLNGMRGRYQVYNIPFNTQLLALGLKFAARTRSLQDMKKYLKALSRNRSAVTSNVFRATIAKFSIGHRGLGEIRNGRWRRDELLQVLTGFNDCINIPAEQQYHLETFLDRTDWQYLHGWIAALARCKNTEAVWREWQLWKKNPERVRPKHLNVPSGRVTTKTRGDYWFIEQMSYSGGLEYAWRIVEETGANYLLLKDRIKTQLLEGLDFCPPAYWEVNRDAIRADLLRKCDTDLGKIERALSIAWVPTSIEDEGEGYHVLVLDQETVLEKLSGGDFKLEEDFGYPYDGIVPVKEMSLHAAAALDE
;
A
#
# COMPACT_ATOMS: atom_id res chain seq x y z
N MET A 1 7.95 -31.50 10.08
CA MET A 1 7.49 -30.33 10.86
C MET A 1 7.92 -29.05 10.14
N ALA A 2 6.99 -28.29 9.57
CA ALA A 2 7.29 -27.11 8.75
C ALA A 2 7.16 -25.81 9.54
N ALA A 3 8.26 -25.06 9.63
CA ALA A 3 8.30 -23.75 10.27
C ALA A 3 7.29 -22.78 9.62
N LYS A 4 6.40 -22.20 10.44
CA LYS A 4 5.48 -21.12 10.02
C LYS A 4 6.31 -19.95 9.49
N ARG A 5 6.19 -19.65 8.19
CA ARG A 5 6.82 -18.48 7.56
C ARG A 5 6.24 -17.20 8.17
N ALA A 6 7.12 -16.32 8.64
CA ALA A 6 6.74 -15.00 9.14
C ALA A 6 6.11 -14.14 8.02
N THR A 7 5.10 -13.34 8.38
CA THR A 7 4.42 -12.42 7.46
C THR A 7 5.37 -11.29 7.04
N SER A 8 5.52 -11.07 5.73
CA SER A 8 6.46 -10.12 5.11
C SER A 8 6.05 -8.65 5.19
N LEU A 9 5.23 -8.27 6.18
CA LEU A 9 4.87 -6.89 6.44
C LEU A 9 5.66 -6.41 7.66
N CYS A 10 6.37 -5.28 7.53
CA CYS A 10 7.04 -4.70 8.69
C CYS A 10 6.00 -4.35 9.77
N LEU A 11 6.39 -4.47 11.04
CA LEU A 11 5.49 -4.26 12.19
C LEU A 11 4.84 -2.86 12.17
N ALA A 12 5.50 -1.86 11.58
CA ALA A 12 4.92 -0.52 11.37
C ALA A 12 3.76 -0.51 10.35
N CYS A 13 3.82 -1.35 9.31
CA CYS A 13 2.74 -1.52 8.34
C CYS A 13 1.55 -2.30 8.92
N GLN A 14 1.81 -3.30 9.78
CA GLN A 14 0.76 -4.01 10.51
C GLN A 14 0.08 -3.10 11.55
N ALA A 15 0.87 -2.28 12.28
CA ALA A 15 0.34 -1.31 13.24
C ALA A 15 -0.47 -0.17 12.59
N ARG A 16 -0.06 0.31 11.40
CA ARG A 16 -0.86 1.25 10.61
C ARG A 16 -2.14 0.61 10.06
N GLN A 17 -2.12 -0.67 9.68
CA GLN A 17 -3.31 -1.39 9.23
C GLN A 17 -4.29 -1.64 10.39
N SER A 18 -3.81 -1.82 11.63
CA SER A 18 -4.67 -1.94 12.82
C SER A 18 -5.23 -0.61 13.31
N LEU A 19 -4.55 0.51 13.06
CA LEU A 19 -5.04 1.86 13.41
C LEU A 19 -6.06 2.41 12.40
N VAL A 20 -5.96 2.02 11.12
CA VAL A 20 -6.86 2.49 10.05
C VAL A 20 -8.08 1.57 9.87
N GLY A 21 -8.02 0.32 10.33
CA GLY A 21 -9.16 -0.58 10.34
C GLY A 21 -9.89 -0.55 11.67
N ARG A 22 -11.15 -0.09 11.70
CA ARG A 22 -12.10 -0.37 12.80
C ARG A 22 -12.40 -1.87 12.88
N ARG A 23 -11.44 -2.67 13.33
CA ARG A 23 -11.65 -4.02 13.84
C ARG A 23 -10.99 -4.11 15.20
N ARG A 24 -11.81 -4.10 16.26
CA ARG A 24 -11.39 -4.63 17.55
C ARG A 24 -10.86 -6.04 17.30
N PRO A 25 -9.62 -6.41 17.68
CA PRO A 25 -9.28 -7.81 17.75
C PRO A 25 -10.23 -8.46 18.77
N MET A 26 -10.88 -9.54 18.34
CA MET A 26 -11.68 -10.36 19.24
C MET A 26 -10.84 -10.76 20.44
N ALA A 27 -11.45 -10.68 21.62
CA ALA A 27 -10.92 -11.25 22.85
C ALA A 27 -10.56 -12.71 22.59
N VAL A 28 -9.26 -12.98 22.45
CA VAL A 28 -8.74 -14.34 22.53
C VAL A 28 -9.01 -14.76 23.97
N LYS A 29 -9.93 -15.70 24.17
CA LYS A 29 -10.12 -16.39 25.46
C LYS A 29 -8.74 -16.85 25.92
N ARG A 30 -8.21 -16.21 26.98
CA ARG A 30 -7.00 -16.68 27.65
C ARG A 30 -7.28 -18.12 28.06
N ARG A 31 -6.57 -19.07 27.46
CA ARG A 31 -6.38 -20.38 28.08
C ARG A 31 -5.71 -20.09 29.42
N ARG A 32 -6.40 -20.40 30.52
CA ARG A 32 -5.77 -20.56 31.83
C ARG A 32 -4.65 -21.58 31.64
N LEU A 33 -3.42 -21.11 31.72
CA LEU A 33 -2.31 -21.96 32.11
C LEU A 33 -2.43 -22.07 33.62
N GLU A 34 -3.03 -23.18 34.07
CA GLU A 34 -2.91 -23.66 35.43
C GLU A 34 -1.44 -24.04 35.63
N THR A 35 -0.66 -23.12 36.17
CA THR A 35 0.55 -23.49 36.89
C THR A 35 0.14 -23.75 38.33
N LEU A 36 0.05 -25.04 38.64
CA LEU A 36 0.10 -25.60 39.99
C LEU A 36 1.20 -24.90 40.79
N ILE A 37 0.79 -24.22 41.86
CA ILE A 37 1.68 -23.86 42.96
C ILE A 37 1.35 -24.88 44.05
N GLU A 38 2.28 -25.81 44.27
CA GLU A 38 2.30 -26.66 45.44
C GLU A 38 2.60 -25.80 46.68
N GLY A 39 1.67 -25.87 47.63
CA GLY A 39 1.87 -25.84 49.10
C GLY A 39 2.77 -24.79 49.75
N ALA A 40 2.15 -23.88 50.52
CA ALA A 40 2.55 -23.58 51.91
C ALA A 40 1.46 -22.76 52.64
N VAL A 41 0.65 -23.48 53.42
CA VAL A 41 0.16 -23.22 54.80
C VAL A 41 0.02 -21.78 55.33
N GLY A 42 -1.17 -21.48 55.88
CA GLY A 42 -1.45 -20.46 56.90
C GLY A 42 -2.70 -19.63 56.57
N SER A 43 -3.89 -20.02 57.06
CA SER A 43 -4.61 -19.38 58.21
C SER A 43 -4.95 -17.90 57.95
N ASP A 44 -6.17 -17.38 58.09
CA ASP A 44 -7.42 -17.80 58.71
C ASP A 44 -8.51 -16.82 58.24
N GLU A 45 -9.77 -17.26 58.27
CA GLU A 45 -11.00 -16.47 58.51
C GLU A 45 -11.36 -15.30 57.54
N ALA A 46 -12.59 -14.93 57.23
CA ALA A 46 -13.96 -15.45 57.25
C ALA A 46 -14.75 -14.44 56.35
N VAL A 47 -15.70 -14.87 55.51
CA VAL A 47 -17.15 -14.57 55.61
C VAL A 47 -17.47 -13.05 55.72
N GLU A 48 -18.17 -12.35 54.82
CA GLU A 48 -19.58 -12.44 54.41
C GLU A 48 -19.83 -11.30 53.38
N MET A 49 -20.36 -11.54 52.19
CA MET A 49 -21.77 -11.45 51.78
C MET A 49 -22.57 -10.18 52.16
N THR A 50 -23.32 -9.74 51.14
CA THR A 50 -24.55 -8.89 51.11
C THR A 50 -24.37 -7.42 50.71
N ASP A 51 -25.33 -6.76 50.08
CA ASP A 51 -26.26 -7.10 49.00
C ASP A 51 -26.89 -5.76 48.56
N ALA A 52 -27.38 -5.73 47.32
CA ALA A 52 -28.58 -5.00 46.90
C ALA A 52 -28.73 -3.46 46.98
N LYS A 53 -29.09 -2.93 45.78
CA LYS A 53 -30.21 -1.99 45.50
C LYS A 53 -29.99 -0.51 45.91
N ALA A 54 -30.46 0.53 45.23
CA ALA A 54 -31.33 0.67 44.06
C ALA A 54 -31.49 2.18 43.74
N VAL A 55 -31.64 2.51 42.45
CA VAL A 55 -32.75 3.36 41.90
C VAL A 55 -32.71 4.90 41.99
N ARG A 56 -32.93 5.53 40.81
CA ARG A 56 -33.60 6.84 40.48
C ARG A 56 -32.82 8.16 40.72
N LYS A 57 -33.01 9.26 39.96
CA LYS A 57 -33.67 9.65 38.68
C LYS A 57 -33.40 11.16 38.45
N MET A 58 -33.61 11.63 37.21
CA MET A 58 -33.89 13.03 36.74
C MET A 58 -32.70 14.00 36.64
N ARG A 59 -32.28 14.50 35.45
CA ARG A 59 -32.89 15.36 34.40
C ARG A 59 -33.13 16.83 34.80
N THR A 60 -32.43 17.74 34.12
CA THR A 60 -32.88 18.97 33.40
C THR A 60 -31.60 19.68 32.88
N THR A 61 -31.28 19.78 31.58
CA THR A 61 -31.78 20.65 30.48
C THR A 61 -31.74 22.16 30.72
N ASP A 62 -30.75 22.77 30.04
CA ASP A 62 -30.84 23.92 29.13
C ASP A 62 -30.71 25.38 29.62
N ALA A 63 -29.70 26.00 28.99
CA ALA A 63 -29.69 27.31 28.33
C ALA A 63 -29.14 28.54 29.09
N ILE A 64 -28.63 29.47 28.26
CA ILE A 64 -28.06 30.80 28.51
C ILE A 64 -26.51 30.75 28.59
N ASP A 65 -25.76 30.68 27.49
CA ASP A 65 -25.68 31.60 26.34
C ASP A 65 -24.99 32.93 26.68
N GLN A 66 -23.79 33.09 26.10
CA GLN A 66 -23.10 34.33 25.74
C GLN A 66 -22.87 35.42 26.81
N ARG A 67 -21.59 35.65 27.13
CA ARG A 67 -20.86 36.91 26.85
C ARG A 67 -19.63 37.02 27.76
N LEU A 68 -18.43 36.97 27.17
CA LEU A 68 -17.48 38.10 27.15
C LEU A 68 -16.08 37.60 26.76
N THR A 69 -15.68 38.04 25.57
CA THR A 69 -14.31 38.18 25.09
C THR A 69 -13.43 38.92 26.09
N SER A 70 -12.30 38.32 26.46
CA SER A 70 -11.10 39.05 26.90
C SER A 70 -9.87 38.23 26.56
N GLY A 71 -9.05 38.73 25.64
CA GLY A 71 -7.75 38.15 25.33
C GLY A 71 -6.81 38.25 26.53
N VAL A 72 -6.01 37.20 26.75
CA VAL A 72 -4.89 37.25 27.70
C VAL A 72 -3.66 36.58 27.07
N THR A 73 -2.61 37.39 27.03
CA THR A 73 -1.20 37.16 26.73
C THR A 73 -0.63 35.87 27.32
N MET A 74 0.06 35.08 26.49
CA MET A 74 0.92 33.99 26.98
C MET A 74 2.26 34.55 27.45
N SER A 75 2.55 34.41 28.74
CA SER A 75 3.91 34.49 29.26
C SER A 75 4.11 33.53 30.43
N ALA A 76 5.33 32.96 30.45
CA ALA A 76 6.02 32.30 31.55
C ALA A 76 5.62 30.86 31.94
N ALA A 77 6.55 29.94 31.61
CA ALA A 77 6.90 28.67 32.25
C ALA A 77 5.85 27.97 33.13
N LEU A 78 5.43 26.78 32.69
CA LEU A 78 4.73 25.81 33.53
C LEU A 78 5.61 25.40 34.73
N PRO A 79 5.06 25.32 35.95
CA PRO A 79 5.80 24.87 37.12
C PRO A 79 6.24 23.41 36.97
N ALA A 80 7.45 23.09 37.45
CA ALA A 80 7.96 21.72 37.44
C ALA A 80 7.07 20.82 38.30
N TRP A 81 6.51 19.78 37.70
CA TRP A 81 5.67 18.80 38.40
C TRP A 81 6.53 17.83 39.20
N ASP A 82 6.34 17.81 40.52
CA ASP A 82 6.93 16.83 41.43
C ASP A 82 5.94 15.68 41.69
N PRO A 83 6.21 14.45 41.18
CA PRO A 83 5.27 13.32 41.26
C PRO A 83 5.07 12.77 42.68
N GLU A 84 5.89 13.15 43.65
CA GLU A 84 5.76 12.66 45.04
C GLU A 84 4.67 13.39 45.83
N GLN A 85 4.14 14.51 45.33
CA GLN A 85 3.14 15.33 46.01
C GLN A 85 1.71 15.16 45.46
N GLN A 86 1.44 14.13 44.63
CA GLN A 86 0.16 13.93 43.97
C GLN A 86 -0.73 12.91 44.71
N PRO A 87 -2.07 13.05 44.63
CA PRO A 87 -3.02 12.06 45.17
C PRO A 87 -2.76 10.65 44.61
N GLU A 88 -2.94 9.60 45.41
CA GLU A 88 -2.56 8.22 45.08
C GLU A 88 -3.07 7.76 43.70
N ASP A 89 -4.31 8.11 43.35
CA ASP A 89 -4.95 7.74 42.07
C ASP A 89 -4.21 8.35 40.85
N VAL A 90 -3.66 9.56 41.02
CA VAL A 90 -2.89 10.28 39.99
C VAL A 90 -1.46 9.75 39.95
N GLN A 91 -0.91 9.38 41.11
CA GLN A 91 0.41 8.75 41.23
C GLN A 91 0.43 7.37 40.57
N GLU A 92 -0.63 6.57 40.76
CA GLU A 92 -0.79 5.26 40.13
C GLU A 92 -0.98 5.41 38.60
N ALA A 93 -1.72 6.43 38.14
CA ALA A 93 -1.86 6.74 36.71
C ALA A 93 -0.55 7.20 36.06
N LEU A 94 0.27 8.00 36.78
CA LEU A 94 1.59 8.46 36.32
C LEU A 94 2.61 7.33 36.31
N LEU A 95 2.65 6.48 37.34
CA LEU A 95 3.46 5.25 37.36
C LEU A 95 3.02 4.30 36.26
N SER A 96 1.72 4.18 36.00
CA SER A 96 1.17 3.39 34.88
C SER A 96 1.59 3.96 33.51
N LEU A 97 1.62 5.28 33.36
CA LEU A 97 2.12 5.97 32.16
C LEU A 97 3.63 5.80 31.99
N GLU A 98 4.39 5.84 33.08
CA GLU A 98 5.83 5.63 33.08
C GLU A 98 6.20 4.16 32.78
N VAL A 99 5.39 3.21 33.26
CA VAL A 99 5.46 1.79 32.91
C VAL A 99 5.07 1.55 31.45
N LEU A 100 4.05 2.25 30.93
CA LEU A 100 3.69 2.22 29.50
C LEU A 100 4.77 2.86 28.61
N TRP A 101 5.45 3.90 29.07
CA TRP A 101 6.58 4.52 28.39
C TRP A 101 7.83 3.63 28.43
N LYS A 102 8.17 3.06 29.59
CA LYS A 102 9.22 2.04 29.73
C LYS A 102 8.91 0.81 28.88
N GLY A 103 7.65 0.41 28.73
CA GLY A 103 7.18 -0.65 27.84
C GLY A 103 7.26 -0.28 26.34
N ARG A 104 6.98 0.98 25.98
CA ARG A 104 7.18 1.51 24.62
C ARG A 104 8.66 1.56 24.25
N ASP A 105 9.53 1.93 25.19
CA ASP A 105 10.98 1.94 24.99
C ASP A 105 11.59 0.54 24.99
N GLN A 106 11.07 -0.39 25.78
CA GLN A 106 11.41 -1.81 25.66
C GLN A 106 10.97 -2.38 24.30
N ARG A 107 9.82 -1.96 23.76
CA ARG A 107 9.38 -2.33 22.41
C ARG A 107 10.26 -1.72 21.33
N ILE A 108 10.77 -0.50 21.51
CA ILE A 108 11.74 0.13 20.59
C ILE A 108 13.11 -0.56 20.69
N ARG A 109 13.54 -0.99 21.89
CA ARG A 109 14.74 -1.82 22.08
C ARG A 109 14.58 -3.21 21.45
N LEU A 110 13.44 -3.87 21.63
CA LEU A 110 13.10 -5.15 21.01
C LEU A 110 13.02 -5.05 19.48
N LEU A 111 12.45 -3.96 18.96
CA LEU A 111 12.43 -3.68 17.52
C LEU A 111 13.85 -3.43 16.99
N ARG A 112 14.72 -2.73 17.74
CA ARG A 112 16.14 -2.56 17.40
C ARG A 112 16.92 -3.88 17.41
N THR A 113 16.62 -4.81 18.32
CA THR A 113 17.24 -6.16 18.35
C THR A 113 16.70 -7.10 17.28
N LEU A 114 15.46 -6.90 16.80
CA LEU A 114 14.85 -7.76 15.78
C LEU A 114 15.08 -7.26 14.33
N SER A 115 15.43 -5.98 14.13
CA SER A 115 15.67 -5.41 12.79
C SER A 115 17.14 -5.23 12.42
N ASN A 116 18.10 -5.69 13.24
CA ASN A 116 19.53 -5.54 13.01
C ASN A 116 20.25 -6.88 13.29
N PRO A 117 20.79 -7.59 12.28
CA PRO A 117 21.32 -8.93 12.50
C PRO A 117 22.81 -8.89 12.85
N TRP A 118 23.26 -8.18 13.90
CA TRP A 118 24.63 -8.32 14.47
C TRP A 118 24.67 -7.87 15.96
N PRO A 119 25.54 -8.47 16.80
CA PRO A 119 25.37 -8.62 18.26
C PRO A 119 25.59 -7.32 19.06
N PRO A 120 25.15 -7.28 20.33
CA PRO A 120 25.39 -6.13 21.18
C PRO A 120 26.88 -5.95 21.44
N THR A 121 27.32 -4.69 21.42
CA THR A 121 28.66 -4.23 21.78
C THR A 121 29.07 -4.76 23.15
N GLN A 122 30.15 -5.54 23.21
CA GLN A 122 30.88 -5.74 24.47
C GLN A 122 31.42 -4.38 24.91
N HIS A 123 30.95 -3.89 26.06
CA HIS A 123 31.63 -2.82 26.76
C HIS A 123 32.91 -3.38 27.39
N GLY A 124 34.03 -2.77 26.99
CA GLY A 124 35.29 -2.67 27.73
C GLY A 124 35.80 -3.89 28.48
N ARG A 125 36.78 -4.58 27.87
CA ARG A 125 38.01 -4.88 28.62
C ARG A 125 39.20 -4.33 27.86
N GLN A 126 39.86 -3.39 28.52
CA GLN A 126 41.20 -2.94 28.18
C GLN A 126 42.10 -4.17 28.16
N HIS A 127 42.76 -4.43 27.04
CA HIS A 127 44.09 -5.03 27.09
C HIS A 127 44.93 -4.41 25.99
N ARG A 128 46.01 -3.78 26.44
CA ARG A 128 47.13 -3.30 25.64
C ARG A 128 47.60 -4.44 24.74
N ASP A 129 47.78 -4.16 23.45
CA ASP A 129 49.00 -4.58 22.78
C ASP A 129 49.32 -3.64 21.62
N ARG A 130 50.54 -3.11 21.69
CA ARG A 130 51.17 -2.23 20.70
C ARG A 130 51.24 -2.96 19.36
N ARG A 131 50.51 -2.47 18.36
CA ARG A 131 50.86 -2.65 16.94
C ARG A 131 50.96 -1.28 16.28
N PRO A 132 51.95 -1.07 15.38
CA PRO A 132 52.09 0.19 14.68
C PRO A 132 50.86 0.45 13.79
N PRO A 133 50.50 1.73 13.54
CA PRO A 133 49.29 2.08 12.84
C PRO A 133 49.39 1.59 11.39
N SER A 134 48.46 0.74 10.98
CA SER A 134 48.26 0.42 9.57
C SER A 134 47.63 1.63 8.87
N PRO A 135 48.07 1.96 7.64
CA PRO A 135 47.54 3.13 6.95
C PRO A 135 46.08 2.85 6.54
N LEU A 136 45.17 3.70 7.03
CA LEU A 136 43.76 3.77 6.65
C LEU A 136 42.88 2.55 6.99
N GLN A 137 42.80 2.16 8.27
CA GLN A 137 41.55 1.55 8.77
C GLN A 137 40.46 2.62 8.87
N LEU A 138 39.86 2.99 7.74
CA LEU A 138 38.59 3.71 7.71
C LEU A 138 37.54 2.79 8.35
N ARG A 139 37.29 2.96 9.66
CA ARG A 139 36.10 2.41 10.32
C ARG A 139 34.90 2.84 9.48
N LEU A 140 34.06 1.89 9.08
CA LEU A 140 32.81 2.20 8.37
C LEU A 140 32.06 3.23 9.23
N PRO A 141 31.88 4.46 8.76
CA PRO A 141 31.21 5.47 9.54
C PRO A 141 29.77 5.07 9.78
N GLU A 142 29.22 5.47 10.93
CA GLU A 142 27.81 5.31 11.21
C GLU A 142 26.98 5.97 10.09
N ALA A 143 25.88 5.35 9.70
CA ALA A 143 25.02 5.83 8.60
C ALA A 143 24.39 7.22 8.87
N SER A 144 24.50 7.71 10.11
CA SER A 144 24.10 9.04 10.61
C SER A 144 25.20 10.10 10.51
N ALA A 145 26.44 9.74 10.17
CA ALA A 145 27.54 10.69 10.08
C ALA A 145 27.34 11.67 8.90
N ALA A 146 27.73 12.92 9.08
CA ALA A 146 27.65 13.94 8.02
C ALA A 146 28.44 13.51 6.77
N PRO A 147 27.96 13.84 5.55
CA PRO A 147 28.71 13.62 4.32
C PRO A 147 30.08 14.31 4.41
N ILE A 148 31.16 13.58 4.07
CA ILE A 148 32.48 14.18 3.98
C ILE A 148 32.53 15.15 2.77
N PRO A 149 33.23 16.29 2.84
CA PRO A 149 33.43 17.20 1.72
C PRO A 149 33.95 16.49 0.46
N HIS A 150 33.57 16.98 -0.71
CA HIS A 150 33.86 16.33 -1.99
C HIS A 150 35.36 16.15 -2.25
N ASP A 151 36.18 17.14 -1.89
CA ASP A 151 37.63 17.09 -2.13
C ASP A 151 38.32 16.06 -1.24
N VAL A 152 37.86 15.93 0.01
CA VAL A 152 38.32 14.90 0.95
C VAL A 152 37.88 13.51 0.46
N PHE A 153 36.67 13.37 -0.08
CA PHE A 153 36.24 12.11 -0.71
C PHE A 153 37.11 11.74 -1.92
N ARG A 154 37.41 12.71 -2.80
CA ARG A 154 38.29 12.51 -3.96
C ARG A 154 39.69 12.09 -3.55
N HIS A 155 40.25 12.76 -2.55
CA HIS A 155 41.55 12.43 -1.98
C HIS A 155 41.57 11.01 -1.41
N ASN A 156 40.61 10.68 -0.53
CA ASN A 156 40.52 9.35 0.07
C ASN A 156 40.35 8.23 -0.96
N LEU A 157 39.61 8.49 -2.04
CA LEU A 157 39.42 7.52 -3.11
C LEU A 157 40.68 7.35 -3.98
N ALA A 158 41.42 8.43 -4.23
CA ALA A 158 42.69 8.37 -4.95
C ALA A 158 43.78 7.61 -4.16
N HIS A 159 43.79 7.74 -2.83
CA HIS A 159 44.72 7.05 -1.93
C HIS A 159 44.27 5.63 -1.53
N ALA A 160 43.08 5.19 -1.93
CA ALA A 160 42.59 3.87 -1.61
C ALA A 160 43.32 2.79 -2.43
N VAL A 161 44.22 2.05 -1.78
CA VAL A 161 44.96 0.96 -2.43
C VAL A 161 44.14 -0.33 -2.38
N GLY A 162 43.78 -0.82 -3.57
CA GLY A 162 43.08 -2.10 -3.74
C GLY A 162 41.55 -1.99 -3.72
N ASP A 163 40.90 -3.00 -4.28
CA ASP A 163 39.45 -2.97 -4.54
C ASP A 163 38.61 -2.92 -3.27
N LYS A 164 39.07 -3.56 -2.19
CA LYS A 164 38.39 -3.54 -0.89
C LYS A 164 38.36 -2.13 -0.30
N ALA A 165 39.49 -1.44 -0.30
CA ALA A 165 39.61 -0.07 0.22
C ALA A 165 38.76 0.90 -0.62
N MET A 166 38.87 0.82 -1.96
CA MET A 166 38.05 1.63 -2.87
C MET A 166 36.54 1.43 -2.62
N ARG A 167 36.10 0.17 -2.51
CA ARG A 167 34.68 -0.13 -2.21
C ARG A 167 34.26 0.40 -0.85
N GLN A 168 35.11 0.31 0.17
CA GLN A 168 34.81 0.83 1.51
C GLN A 168 34.65 2.35 1.49
N VAL A 169 35.55 3.08 0.84
CA VAL A 169 35.48 4.55 0.70
C VAL A 169 34.17 4.96 0.00
N ILE A 170 33.86 4.35 -1.15
CA ILE A 170 32.65 4.68 -1.91
C ILE A 170 31.39 4.29 -1.12
N ARG A 171 31.36 3.09 -0.53
CA ARG A 171 30.24 2.62 0.30
C ARG A 171 30.00 3.54 1.48
N ALA A 172 31.04 3.91 2.21
CA ALA A 172 30.93 4.81 3.36
C ALA A 172 30.29 6.14 2.97
N GLN A 173 30.71 6.71 1.84
CA GLN A 173 30.16 8.00 1.39
C GLN A 173 28.71 7.86 0.88
N LEU A 174 28.38 6.83 0.10
CA LEU A 174 26.99 6.55 -0.30
C LEU A 174 26.09 6.32 0.93
N LEU A 175 26.61 5.69 1.98
CA LEU A 175 25.92 5.47 3.24
C LEU A 175 25.69 6.75 4.07
N ARG A 176 26.16 7.92 3.64
CA ARG A 176 25.88 9.22 4.26
C ARG A 176 24.97 10.12 3.44
N CYS A 177 24.76 9.79 2.16
CA CYS A 177 23.94 10.62 1.28
C CYS A 177 22.48 10.66 1.70
N VAL A 178 21.93 11.88 1.76
CA VAL A 178 20.52 12.14 2.05
C VAL A 178 19.85 13.03 1.00
N VAL A 179 20.60 13.60 0.05
CA VAL A 179 20.05 14.41 -1.05
C VAL A 179 20.51 13.89 -2.43
N PRO A 180 19.72 14.08 -3.50
CA PRO A 180 20.08 13.59 -4.83
C PRO A 180 21.43 14.10 -5.36
N ARG A 181 21.76 15.37 -5.07
CA ARG A 181 23.01 16.02 -5.52
C ARG A 181 24.26 15.25 -5.07
N ASP A 182 24.28 14.77 -3.84
CA ASP A 182 25.43 14.05 -3.27
C ASP A 182 25.64 12.71 -3.96
N ILE A 183 24.54 11.97 -4.19
CA ILE A 183 24.57 10.70 -4.92
C ILE A 183 25.10 10.92 -6.33
N ARG A 184 24.62 11.96 -7.04
CA ARG A 184 25.12 12.30 -8.39
C ARG A 184 26.61 12.59 -8.37
N ARG A 185 27.11 13.37 -7.41
CA ARG A 185 28.52 13.74 -7.30
C ARG A 185 29.44 12.54 -7.07
N ILE A 186 29.08 11.66 -6.13
CA ILE A 186 29.86 10.46 -5.84
C ILE A 186 29.94 9.55 -7.05
N LEU A 187 28.79 9.32 -7.71
CA LEU A 187 28.74 8.50 -8.91
C LEU A 187 29.50 9.15 -10.07
N ALA A 188 29.37 10.47 -10.26
CA ALA A 188 30.14 11.21 -11.24
C ALA A 188 31.64 10.97 -11.07
N LEU A 189 32.14 11.22 -9.85
CA LEU A 189 33.56 11.13 -9.55
C LEU A 189 34.06 9.71 -9.76
N ALA A 190 33.39 8.71 -9.17
CA ALA A 190 33.78 7.32 -9.28
C ALA A 190 33.78 6.82 -10.74
N LEU A 191 32.86 7.31 -11.57
CA LEU A 191 32.80 6.98 -13.00
C LEU A 191 33.86 7.70 -13.83
N THR A 192 34.24 8.93 -13.50
CA THR A 192 35.24 9.71 -14.24
C THR A 192 36.69 9.33 -13.95
N MET A 193 36.96 8.66 -12.83
CA MET A 193 38.30 8.21 -12.44
C MET A 193 38.79 7.03 -13.32
N ASN A 194 39.73 6.23 -12.81
CA ASN A 194 40.30 5.11 -13.53
C ASN A 194 39.32 3.93 -13.71
N HIS A 195 39.64 3.01 -14.62
CA HIS A 195 38.86 1.82 -14.92
C HIS A 195 38.57 0.95 -13.67
N ARG A 196 39.54 0.87 -12.75
CA ARG A 196 39.39 0.10 -11.50
C ARG A 196 38.30 0.70 -10.59
N THR A 197 38.23 2.01 -10.48
CA THR A 197 37.21 2.71 -9.69
C THR A 197 35.82 2.50 -10.29
N ARG A 198 35.72 2.56 -11.63
CA ARG A 198 34.49 2.26 -12.40
C ARG A 198 33.95 0.86 -12.12
N ALA A 199 34.81 -0.15 -12.16
CA ALA A 199 34.42 -1.53 -11.85
C ALA A 199 33.92 -1.67 -10.40
N ASN A 200 34.56 -0.99 -9.45
CA ASN A 200 34.17 -1.05 -8.04
C ASN A 200 32.83 -0.36 -7.76
N ILE A 201 32.50 0.76 -8.41
CA ILE A 201 31.17 1.38 -8.25
C ILE A 201 30.06 0.56 -8.92
N ALA A 202 30.35 -0.16 -9.99
CA ALA A 202 29.41 -1.10 -10.61
C ALA A 202 28.99 -2.24 -9.64
N ALA A 203 29.92 -2.69 -8.80
CA ALA A 203 29.66 -3.71 -7.79
C ALA A 203 28.80 -3.21 -6.61
N LEU A 204 28.74 -1.89 -6.37
CA LEU A 204 28.10 -1.28 -5.19
C LEU A 204 26.62 -0.90 -5.39
N HIS A 205 25.87 -1.72 -6.11
CA HIS A 205 24.44 -1.49 -6.37
C HIS A 205 23.60 -1.41 -5.08
N GLU A 206 23.85 -2.24 -4.07
CA GLU A 206 23.09 -2.24 -2.81
C GLU A 206 23.27 -0.92 -2.01
N PRO A 207 24.50 -0.41 -1.74
CA PRO A 207 24.69 0.91 -1.14
C PRO A 207 24.01 2.05 -1.91
N VAL A 208 24.03 1.98 -3.25
CA VAL A 208 23.33 2.96 -4.10
C VAL A 208 21.82 2.89 -3.88
N VAL A 209 21.21 1.71 -3.88
CA VAL A 209 19.78 1.52 -3.57
C VAL A 209 19.44 2.08 -2.18
N ARG A 210 20.27 1.80 -1.17
CA ARG A 210 20.08 2.33 0.20
C ARG A 210 20.19 3.86 0.27
N ALA A 211 21.04 4.47 -0.55
CA ALA A 211 21.15 5.93 -0.65
C ALA A 211 19.89 6.53 -1.31
N LEU A 212 19.38 5.91 -2.38
CA LEU A 212 18.15 6.35 -3.05
C LEU A 212 16.92 6.28 -2.14
N TYR A 213 16.78 5.23 -1.33
CA TYR A 213 15.68 5.16 -0.36
C TYR A 213 15.78 6.19 0.76
N ARG A 214 16.99 6.59 1.15
CA ARG A 214 17.19 7.66 2.13
C ARG A 214 16.91 9.03 1.54
N CYS A 215 17.35 9.30 0.30
CA CYS A 215 17.07 10.59 -0.33
C CYS A 215 15.57 10.80 -0.57
N ARG A 216 14.83 9.72 -0.85
CA ARG A 216 13.36 9.73 -0.99
C ARG A 216 12.63 10.35 0.22
N ALA A 217 13.22 10.35 1.42
CA ALA A 217 12.62 11.02 2.58
C ALA A 217 12.56 12.55 2.46
N ARG A 218 13.28 13.14 1.49
CA ARG A 218 13.45 14.58 1.31
C ARG A 218 13.00 15.09 -0.07
N VAL A 219 12.66 14.19 -0.99
CA VAL A 219 12.34 14.56 -2.38
C VAL A 219 11.19 13.71 -2.93
N HIS A 220 10.54 14.21 -3.97
CA HIS A 220 9.46 13.50 -4.66
C HIS A 220 9.99 12.26 -5.42
N ASP A 221 9.09 11.29 -5.66
CA ASP A 221 9.44 10.06 -6.36
C ASP A 221 9.93 10.33 -7.82
N SER A 222 9.47 11.41 -8.45
CA SER A 222 9.92 11.88 -9.77
C SER A 222 11.40 12.29 -9.78
N GLU A 223 11.88 12.94 -8.73
CA GLU A 223 13.29 13.30 -8.59
C GLU A 223 14.19 12.07 -8.41
N VAL A 224 13.71 11.07 -7.65
CA VAL A 224 14.43 9.80 -7.49
C VAL A 224 14.49 9.06 -8.82
N LEU A 225 13.42 9.07 -9.61
CA LEU A 225 13.40 8.51 -10.95
C LEU A 225 14.35 9.25 -11.90
N SER A 226 14.33 10.58 -11.91
CA SER A 226 15.26 11.42 -12.66
C SER A 226 16.72 11.11 -12.31
N LEU A 227 17.03 10.95 -11.01
CA LEU A 227 18.34 10.51 -10.55
C LEU A 227 18.71 9.13 -11.11
N LEU A 228 17.83 8.13 -11.02
CA LEU A 228 18.05 6.80 -11.58
C LEU A 228 18.28 6.83 -13.10
N ASN A 229 17.54 7.67 -13.82
CA ASN A 229 17.69 7.89 -15.24
C ASN A 229 19.06 8.48 -15.59
N GLY A 230 19.48 9.54 -14.87
CA GLY A 230 20.79 10.16 -15.04
C GLY A 230 21.93 9.21 -14.69
N MET A 231 21.78 8.38 -13.66
CA MET A 231 22.74 7.34 -13.32
C MET A 231 22.89 6.32 -14.46
N ARG A 232 21.77 5.79 -14.97
CA ARG A 232 21.80 4.84 -16.08
C ARG A 232 22.49 5.44 -17.31
N GLY A 233 22.17 6.68 -17.67
CA GLY A 233 22.82 7.38 -18.78
C GLY A 233 24.34 7.46 -18.61
N ARG A 234 24.82 7.81 -17.41
CA ARG A 234 26.27 7.86 -17.12
C ARG A 234 26.93 6.49 -17.19
N TYR A 235 26.30 5.45 -16.67
CA TYR A 235 26.82 4.08 -16.78
C TYR A 235 26.95 3.66 -18.25
N GLN A 236 25.98 4.03 -19.10
CA GLN A 236 26.02 3.77 -20.53
C GLN A 236 27.17 4.53 -21.23
N VAL A 237 27.40 5.80 -20.90
CA VAL A 237 28.53 6.60 -21.46
C VAL A 237 29.88 5.92 -21.24
N TYR A 238 30.08 5.29 -20.08
CA TYR A 238 31.34 4.60 -19.77
C TYR A 238 31.33 3.09 -20.08
N ASN A 239 30.32 2.60 -20.81
CA ASN A 239 30.13 1.19 -21.15
C ASN A 239 30.14 0.24 -19.92
N ILE A 240 29.54 0.68 -18.81
CA ILE A 240 29.44 -0.11 -17.58
C ILE A 240 28.04 -0.72 -17.47
N PRO A 241 27.91 -2.04 -17.24
CA PRO A 241 26.61 -2.67 -17.04
C PRO A 241 25.83 -2.04 -15.88
N PHE A 242 24.59 -1.62 -16.16
CA PHE A 242 23.70 -1.12 -15.12
C PHE A 242 22.98 -2.29 -14.44
N ASN A 243 23.19 -2.44 -13.13
CA ASN A 243 22.76 -3.61 -12.38
C ASN A 243 21.23 -3.84 -12.45
N THR A 244 20.82 -5.11 -12.57
CA THR A 244 19.40 -5.51 -12.67
C THR A 244 18.55 -5.08 -11.47
N GLN A 245 19.10 -5.01 -10.26
CA GLN A 245 18.37 -4.50 -9.10
C GLN A 245 18.08 -3.00 -9.21
N LEU A 246 18.99 -2.22 -9.81
CA LEU A 246 18.76 -0.80 -10.09
C LEU A 246 17.75 -0.62 -11.23
N LEU A 247 17.75 -1.49 -12.24
CA LEU A 247 16.70 -1.52 -13.27
C LEU A 247 15.32 -1.83 -12.66
N ALA A 248 15.24 -2.84 -11.79
CA ALA A 248 14.01 -3.20 -11.08
C ALA A 248 13.53 -2.09 -10.15
N LEU A 249 14.44 -1.34 -9.54
CA LEU A 249 14.10 -0.15 -8.76
C LEU A 249 13.55 0.96 -9.66
N GLY A 250 14.22 1.26 -10.78
CA GLY A 250 13.77 2.22 -11.78
C GLY A 250 12.39 1.89 -12.32
N LEU A 251 12.12 0.62 -12.64
CA LEU A 251 10.80 0.15 -13.06
C LEU A 251 9.72 0.45 -12.01
N LYS A 252 10.00 0.21 -10.72
CA LYS A 252 9.04 0.49 -9.63
C LYS A 252 8.77 1.99 -9.47
N PHE A 253 9.78 2.83 -9.65
CA PHE A 253 9.62 4.28 -9.58
C PHE A 253 8.91 4.83 -10.82
N ALA A 254 9.20 4.32 -12.01
CA ALA A 254 8.44 4.63 -13.23
C ALA A 254 6.96 4.25 -13.07
N ALA A 255 6.70 3.07 -12.52
CA ALA A 255 5.34 2.60 -12.23
C ALA A 255 4.58 3.50 -11.24
N ARG A 256 5.31 4.05 -10.25
CA ARG A 256 4.75 4.89 -9.19
C ARG A 256 4.58 6.35 -9.59
N THR A 257 5.45 6.86 -10.45
CA THR A 257 5.40 8.24 -10.97
C THR A 257 4.52 8.36 -12.20
N ARG A 258 4.03 7.23 -12.74
CA ARG A 258 3.14 7.17 -13.89
C ARG A 258 3.78 7.60 -15.21
N SER A 259 5.09 7.36 -15.35
CA SER A 259 5.84 7.72 -16.55
C SER A 259 5.80 6.58 -17.57
N LEU A 260 4.99 6.72 -18.63
CA LEU A 260 4.93 5.78 -19.76
C LEU A 260 6.30 5.61 -20.41
N GLN A 261 6.99 6.73 -20.66
CA GLN A 261 8.31 6.75 -21.29
C GLN A 261 9.35 5.99 -20.45
N ASP A 262 9.38 6.19 -19.13
CA ASP A 262 10.34 5.49 -18.29
C ASP A 262 9.98 4.01 -18.11
N MET A 263 8.70 3.67 -18.01
CA MET A 263 8.27 2.26 -18.01
C MET A 263 8.78 1.54 -19.25
N LYS A 264 8.57 2.16 -20.43
CA LYS A 264 9.10 1.69 -21.70
C LYS A 264 10.63 1.54 -21.65
N LYS A 265 11.33 2.57 -21.19
CA LYS A 265 12.79 2.61 -21.08
C LYS A 265 13.36 1.49 -20.21
N TYR A 266 12.73 1.18 -19.07
CA TYR A 266 13.19 0.15 -18.14
C TYR A 266 12.81 -1.27 -18.58
N LEU A 267 11.60 -1.48 -19.10
CA LEU A 267 11.18 -2.77 -19.65
C LEU A 267 12.05 -3.18 -20.85
N LYS A 268 12.37 -2.23 -21.74
CA LYS A 268 13.32 -2.45 -22.84
C LYS A 268 14.70 -2.87 -22.35
N ALA A 269 15.19 -2.25 -21.28
CA ALA A 269 16.51 -2.57 -20.71
C ALA A 269 16.53 -3.97 -20.07
N LEU A 270 15.46 -4.34 -19.36
CA LEU A 270 15.32 -5.67 -18.76
C LEU A 270 15.24 -6.77 -19.82
N SER A 271 14.46 -6.54 -20.88
CA SER A 271 14.36 -7.45 -22.04
C SER A 271 15.73 -7.65 -22.71
N ARG A 272 16.44 -6.56 -23.05
CA ARG A 272 17.78 -6.63 -23.68
C ARG A 272 18.82 -7.37 -22.83
N ASN A 273 18.77 -7.19 -21.52
CA ASN A 273 19.68 -7.86 -20.59
C ASN A 273 19.31 -9.33 -20.34
N ARG A 274 18.29 -9.86 -21.03
CA ARG A 274 17.68 -11.19 -20.78
C ARG A 274 17.46 -11.45 -19.29
N SER A 275 17.14 -10.39 -18.55
CA SER A 275 16.99 -10.44 -17.10
C SER A 275 15.55 -10.75 -16.77
N ALA A 276 15.30 -11.91 -16.16
CA ALA A 276 13.97 -12.28 -15.71
C ALA A 276 13.47 -11.28 -14.65
N VAL A 277 12.26 -10.74 -14.86
CA VAL A 277 11.58 -9.98 -13.82
C VAL A 277 11.04 -10.98 -12.80
N THR A 278 11.66 -11.04 -11.63
CA THR A 278 11.17 -11.93 -10.56
C THR A 278 9.72 -11.61 -10.18
N SER A 279 9.00 -12.61 -9.68
CA SER A 279 7.59 -12.48 -9.28
C SER A 279 7.39 -11.40 -8.19
N ASN A 280 8.42 -11.11 -7.40
CA ASN A 280 8.40 -10.03 -6.40
C ASN A 280 8.51 -8.64 -7.03
N VAL A 281 9.34 -8.48 -8.07
CA VAL A 281 9.48 -7.21 -8.77
C VAL A 281 8.19 -6.90 -9.51
N PHE A 282 7.65 -7.85 -10.27
CA PHE A 282 6.41 -7.64 -11.01
C PHE A 282 5.22 -7.33 -10.10
N ARG A 283 5.00 -8.10 -9.01
CA ARG A 283 3.94 -7.76 -8.03
C ARG A 283 4.12 -6.37 -7.43
N ALA A 284 5.35 -6.00 -7.11
CA ALA A 284 5.65 -4.68 -6.56
C ALA A 284 5.41 -3.55 -7.58
N THR A 285 5.64 -3.81 -8.88
CA THR A 285 5.34 -2.90 -9.99
C THR A 285 3.82 -2.76 -10.19
N ILE A 286 3.09 -3.87 -10.32
CA ILE A 286 1.63 -3.90 -10.47
C ILE A 286 0.93 -3.21 -9.30
N ALA A 287 1.43 -3.39 -8.08
CA ALA A 287 0.90 -2.70 -6.90
C ALA A 287 1.00 -1.17 -6.97
N LYS A 288 1.76 -0.60 -7.92
CA LYS A 288 1.83 0.85 -8.18
C LYS A 288 0.79 1.33 -9.18
N PHE A 289 0.10 0.43 -9.86
CA PHE A 289 -1.01 0.75 -10.78
C PHE A 289 -2.34 0.98 -10.05
N SER A 290 -2.32 0.92 -8.71
CA SER A 290 -3.47 1.25 -7.87
C SER A 290 -4.70 0.37 -8.11
N ILE A 291 -4.48 -0.92 -8.38
CA ILE A 291 -5.50 -1.95 -8.67
C ILE A 291 -6.49 -2.28 -7.53
N GLY A 292 -6.42 -1.58 -6.39
CA GLY A 292 -7.21 -1.93 -5.20
C GLY A 292 -8.51 -1.15 -5.12
N HIS A 293 -9.64 -1.83 -4.91
CA HIS A 293 -10.98 -1.22 -4.78
C HIS A 293 -11.13 -0.20 -3.64
N ARG A 294 -10.23 -0.20 -2.65
CA ARG A 294 -10.30 0.71 -1.49
C ARG A 294 -9.67 2.07 -1.76
N GLY A 295 -9.22 2.38 -2.97
CA GLY A 295 -8.58 3.67 -3.31
C GLY A 295 -7.22 3.93 -2.64
N LEU A 296 -6.81 3.13 -1.64
CA LEU A 296 -5.54 3.29 -0.90
C LEU A 296 -4.30 3.30 -1.80
N GLY A 297 -4.36 2.58 -2.93
CA GLY A 297 -3.31 2.61 -3.94
C GLY A 297 -3.28 3.96 -4.67
N GLU A 298 -4.44 4.47 -5.04
CA GLU A 298 -4.63 5.72 -5.78
C GLU A 298 -4.23 6.93 -4.92
N ILE A 299 -4.64 6.95 -3.65
CA ILE A 299 -4.20 7.99 -2.70
C ILE A 299 -2.66 8.04 -2.60
N ARG A 300 -1.98 6.89 -2.74
CA ARG A 300 -0.52 6.79 -2.52
C ARG A 300 0.36 6.87 -3.77
N ASN A 301 -0.18 6.54 -4.94
CA ASN A 301 0.57 6.48 -6.21
C ASN A 301 -0.10 7.30 -7.31
N GLY A 302 -1.29 7.84 -7.06
CA GLY A 302 -2.15 8.41 -8.08
C GLY A 302 -2.81 7.37 -8.98
N ARG A 303 -3.55 7.89 -9.97
CA ARG A 303 -4.24 7.11 -11.01
C ARG A 303 -3.45 7.19 -12.32
N TRP A 304 -3.25 6.04 -12.95
CA TRP A 304 -2.75 5.94 -14.31
C TRP A 304 -3.86 6.27 -15.31
N ARG A 305 -3.49 6.91 -16.43
CA ARG A 305 -4.37 6.96 -17.59
C ARG A 305 -4.55 5.54 -18.16
N ARG A 306 -5.77 5.24 -18.59
CA ARG A 306 -6.18 3.88 -18.97
C ARG A 306 -5.39 3.36 -20.16
N ASP A 307 -5.31 4.18 -21.21
CA ASP A 307 -4.59 3.97 -22.45
C ASP A 307 -3.08 3.79 -22.22
N GLU A 308 -2.46 4.62 -21.38
CA GLU A 308 -1.03 4.50 -21.05
C GLU A 308 -0.74 3.21 -20.28
N LEU A 309 -1.55 2.90 -19.27
CA LEU A 309 -1.39 1.68 -18.49
C LEU A 309 -1.62 0.45 -19.36
N LEU A 310 -2.62 0.48 -20.25
CA LEU A 310 -2.85 -0.59 -21.20
C LEU A 310 -1.62 -0.85 -22.07
N GLN A 311 -0.96 0.20 -22.57
CA GLN A 311 0.29 0.04 -23.32
C GLN A 311 1.40 -0.64 -22.50
N VAL A 312 1.56 -0.24 -21.23
CA VAL A 312 2.54 -0.85 -20.32
C VAL A 312 2.23 -2.34 -20.07
N LEU A 313 0.95 -2.69 -19.99
CA LEU A 313 0.49 -4.05 -19.73
C LEU A 313 0.65 -4.94 -20.97
N THR A 314 0.06 -4.54 -22.10
CA THR A 314 -0.18 -5.40 -23.27
C THR A 314 0.61 -5.03 -24.53
N GLY A 315 1.41 -3.95 -24.51
CA GLY A 315 2.27 -3.59 -25.64
C GLY A 315 2.25 -2.10 -25.96
N PHE A 316 3.43 -1.54 -26.26
CA PHE A 316 3.55 -0.13 -26.63
C PHE A 316 3.14 0.10 -28.09
N ASN A 317 2.44 1.20 -28.36
CA ASN A 317 1.90 1.51 -29.69
C ASN A 317 3.00 1.59 -30.77
N ASP A 318 4.18 2.11 -30.41
CA ASP A 318 5.31 2.23 -31.31
C ASP A 318 6.16 0.94 -31.43
N CYS A 319 5.73 -0.14 -30.80
CA CYS A 319 6.37 -1.46 -30.87
C CYS A 319 5.50 -2.49 -31.60
N ILE A 320 4.35 -2.09 -32.16
CA ILE A 320 3.41 -2.99 -32.85
C ILE A 320 4.08 -3.72 -34.03
N ASN A 321 4.92 -3.01 -34.78
CA ASN A 321 5.58 -3.56 -35.97
C ASN A 321 6.86 -4.37 -35.66
N ILE A 322 7.22 -4.50 -34.38
CA ILE A 322 8.42 -5.24 -33.96
C ILE A 322 8.01 -6.70 -33.69
N PRO A 323 8.84 -7.70 -34.06
CA PRO A 323 8.57 -9.12 -33.79
C PRO A 323 8.22 -9.37 -32.31
N ALA A 324 7.29 -10.28 -32.04
CA ALA A 324 6.79 -10.56 -30.69
C ALA A 324 7.91 -10.87 -29.67
N GLU A 325 8.96 -11.57 -30.11
CA GLU A 325 10.15 -11.90 -29.30
C GLU A 325 10.98 -10.68 -28.87
N GLN A 326 10.87 -9.59 -29.62
CA GLN A 326 11.59 -8.34 -29.39
C GLN A 326 10.70 -7.28 -28.74
N GLN A 327 9.41 -7.54 -28.58
CA GLN A 327 8.51 -6.67 -27.83
C GLN A 327 8.87 -6.70 -26.34
N TYR A 328 8.59 -5.59 -25.65
CA TYR A 328 8.90 -5.42 -24.24
C TYR A 328 7.72 -4.71 -23.60
N HIS A 329 6.99 -5.41 -22.75
CA HIS A 329 5.82 -4.95 -22.00
C HIS A 329 5.59 -5.94 -20.85
N LEU A 330 4.75 -5.63 -19.88
CA LEU A 330 4.65 -6.48 -18.69
C LEU A 330 4.19 -7.92 -19.00
N GLU A 331 3.33 -8.13 -20.00
CA GLU A 331 2.91 -9.47 -20.41
C GLU A 331 4.08 -10.38 -20.83
N THR A 332 5.13 -9.84 -21.46
CA THR A 332 6.34 -10.62 -21.85
C THR A 332 7.11 -11.21 -20.67
N PHE A 333 6.87 -10.71 -19.45
CA PHE A 333 7.50 -11.17 -18.23
C PHE A 333 6.57 -12.00 -17.33
N LEU A 334 5.38 -12.37 -17.81
CA LEU A 334 4.41 -13.12 -17.03
C LEU A 334 4.83 -14.58 -16.88
N ASP A 335 5.05 -14.98 -15.64
CA ASP A 335 5.08 -16.38 -15.24
C ASP A 335 3.64 -16.84 -14.95
N ARG A 336 3.12 -17.72 -15.82
CA ARG A 336 1.76 -18.27 -15.69
C ARG A 336 1.69 -19.55 -14.85
N THR A 337 2.79 -19.93 -14.20
CA THR A 337 2.83 -21.12 -13.32
C THR A 337 2.28 -20.86 -11.92
N ASP A 338 2.41 -19.63 -11.40
CA ASP A 338 1.87 -19.21 -10.10
C ASP A 338 0.61 -18.35 -10.30
N TRP A 339 -0.56 -18.88 -9.96
CA TRP A 339 -1.80 -18.13 -10.14
C TRP A 339 -1.94 -16.95 -9.16
N GLN A 340 -1.42 -17.08 -7.93
CA GLN A 340 -1.51 -15.99 -6.94
C GLN A 340 -0.77 -14.73 -7.42
N TYR A 341 0.27 -14.93 -8.22
CA TYR A 341 1.01 -13.88 -8.89
C TYR A 341 0.18 -13.13 -9.94
N LEU A 342 -0.71 -13.82 -10.66
CA LEU A 342 -1.53 -13.27 -11.74
C LEU A 342 -2.76 -12.47 -11.28
N HIS A 343 -3.19 -12.61 -10.02
CA HIS A 343 -4.33 -11.84 -9.49
C HIS A 343 -4.19 -10.33 -9.75
N GLY A 344 -3.03 -9.76 -9.43
CA GLY A 344 -2.82 -8.32 -9.62
C GLY A 344 -2.79 -7.90 -11.10
N TRP A 345 -2.29 -8.78 -11.96
CA TRP A 345 -2.26 -8.58 -13.41
C TRP A 345 -3.68 -8.50 -13.98
N ILE A 346 -4.53 -9.47 -13.65
CA ILE A 346 -5.93 -9.51 -14.13
C ILE A 346 -6.71 -8.30 -13.62
N ALA A 347 -6.49 -7.89 -12.36
CA ALA A 347 -7.11 -6.67 -11.85
C ALA A 347 -6.65 -5.40 -12.58
N ALA A 348 -5.38 -5.34 -13.00
CA ALA A 348 -4.89 -4.22 -13.81
C ALA A 348 -5.57 -4.19 -15.18
N LEU A 349 -5.74 -5.35 -15.85
CA LEU A 349 -6.45 -5.46 -17.12
C LEU A 349 -7.92 -5.05 -17.01
N ALA A 350 -8.62 -5.54 -15.97
CA ALA A 350 -10.02 -5.20 -15.71
C ALA A 350 -10.21 -3.70 -15.48
N ARG A 351 -9.33 -3.06 -14.70
CA ARG A 351 -9.31 -1.61 -14.51
C ARG A 351 -9.14 -0.86 -15.83
N CYS A 352 -8.34 -1.42 -16.73
CA CYS A 352 -8.16 -0.87 -18.07
C CYS A 352 -9.34 -1.14 -19.02
N LYS A 353 -10.41 -1.79 -18.56
CA LYS A 353 -11.57 -2.19 -19.37
C LYS A 353 -11.18 -3.06 -20.58
N ASN A 354 -10.10 -3.84 -20.46
CA ASN A 354 -9.67 -4.76 -21.51
C ASN A 354 -10.32 -6.15 -21.31
N THR A 355 -11.60 -6.22 -21.67
CA THR A 355 -12.43 -7.43 -21.55
C THR A 355 -11.83 -8.63 -22.26
N GLU A 356 -11.34 -8.45 -23.49
CA GLU A 356 -10.71 -9.53 -24.28
C GLU A 356 -9.50 -10.13 -23.58
N ALA A 357 -8.62 -9.31 -23.01
CA ALA A 357 -7.46 -9.82 -22.28
C ALA A 357 -7.87 -10.57 -21.01
N VAL A 358 -8.87 -10.08 -20.27
CA VAL A 358 -9.40 -10.79 -19.09
C VAL A 358 -10.03 -12.14 -19.50
N TRP A 359 -10.74 -12.17 -20.63
CA TRP A 359 -11.35 -13.40 -21.16
C TRP A 359 -10.30 -14.43 -21.61
N ARG A 360 -9.23 -13.99 -22.27
CA ARG A 360 -8.09 -14.88 -22.61
C ARG A 360 -7.49 -15.52 -21.36
N GLU A 361 -7.29 -14.75 -20.28
CA GLU A 361 -6.80 -15.28 -19.02
C GLU A 361 -7.80 -16.24 -18.35
N TRP A 362 -9.11 -16.03 -18.50
CA TRP A 362 -10.14 -16.99 -18.08
C TRP A 362 -10.00 -18.33 -18.82
N GLN A 363 -9.82 -18.31 -20.14
CA GLN A 363 -9.63 -19.53 -20.93
C GLN A 363 -8.38 -20.32 -20.49
N LEU A 364 -7.31 -19.63 -20.09
CA LEU A 364 -6.12 -20.25 -19.53
C LEU A 364 -6.37 -20.84 -18.13
N TRP A 365 -7.08 -20.09 -17.28
CA TRP A 365 -7.46 -20.56 -15.94
C TRP A 365 -8.28 -21.84 -15.97
N LYS A 366 -9.20 -21.99 -16.93
CA LYS A 366 -10.00 -23.22 -17.07
C LYS A 366 -9.16 -24.50 -17.15
N LYS A 367 -7.97 -24.41 -17.76
CA LYS A 367 -7.03 -25.52 -17.95
C LYS A 367 -5.97 -25.62 -16.84
N ASN A 368 -5.97 -24.70 -15.88
CA ASN A 368 -4.91 -24.61 -14.87
C ASN A 368 -4.97 -25.79 -13.87
N PRO A 369 -3.83 -26.41 -13.51
CA PRO A 369 -3.78 -27.50 -12.53
C PRO A 369 -4.39 -27.15 -11.17
N GLU A 370 -4.26 -25.92 -10.68
CA GLU A 370 -4.85 -25.48 -9.42
C GLU A 370 -6.38 -25.36 -9.46
N ARG A 371 -6.96 -25.26 -10.66
CA ARG A 371 -8.40 -25.30 -10.88
C ARG A 371 -8.90 -26.73 -11.07
N VAL A 372 -8.19 -27.52 -11.87
CA VAL A 372 -8.54 -28.93 -12.19
C VAL A 372 -8.37 -29.85 -10.98
N ARG A 373 -7.33 -29.62 -10.16
CA ARG A 373 -7.07 -30.34 -8.90
C ARG A 373 -7.08 -29.36 -7.73
N PRO A 374 -8.27 -28.92 -7.31
CA PRO A 374 -8.39 -27.82 -6.36
C PRO A 374 -7.94 -28.21 -4.97
N LYS A 375 -7.19 -27.31 -4.33
CA LYS A 375 -6.76 -27.45 -2.93
C LYS A 375 -7.73 -26.71 -2.02
N HIS A 376 -8.00 -27.25 -0.84
CA HIS A 376 -8.72 -26.52 0.20
C HIS A 376 -7.89 -25.36 0.72
N LEU A 377 -8.52 -24.20 0.82
CA LEU A 377 -7.94 -23.00 1.40
C LEU A 377 -8.34 -22.93 2.87
N ASN A 378 -7.39 -22.55 3.72
CA ASN A 378 -7.62 -22.43 5.15
C ASN A 378 -8.32 -21.09 5.45
N VAL A 379 -9.63 -21.05 5.27
CA VAL A 379 -10.47 -19.85 5.45
C VAL A 379 -11.49 -20.11 6.57
N PRO A 380 -11.72 -19.17 7.51
CA PRO A 380 -12.64 -19.39 8.64
C PRO A 380 -14.09 -19.70 8.25
N SER A 381 -14.52 -19.30 7.05
CA SER A 381 -15.92 -19.26 6.62
C SER A 381 -16.36 -20.41 5.71
N GLY A 382 -15.76 -21.60 5.84
CA GLY A 382 -16.20 -22.81 5.15
C GLY A 382 -15.20 -23.42 4.16
N ARG A 383 -15.62 -24.46 3.42
CA ARG A 383 -14.78 -25.24 2.49
C ARG A 383 -14.52 -24.49 1.17
N VAL A 384 -13.77 -23.38 1.23
CA VAL A 384 -13.32 -22.66 0.02
C VAL A 384 -12.16 -23.41 -0.61
N THR A 385 -12.17 -23.55 -1.93
CA THR A 385 -11.07 -24.16 -2.71
C THR A 385 -10.38 -23.14 -3.63
N THR A 386 -9.19 -23.47 -4.12
CA THR A 386 -8.49 -22.68 -5.16
C THR A 386 -9.37 -22.44 -6.39
N LYS A 387 -10.12 -23.45 -6.84
CA LYS A 387 -11.12 -23.32 -7.92
C LYS A 387 -12.15 -22.24 -7.59
N THR A 388 -12.90 -22.42 -6.50
CA THR A 388 -13.98 -21.47 -6.12
C THR A 388 -13.46 -20.05 -5.96
N ARG A 389 -12.30 -19.86 -5.32
CA ARG A 389 -11.69 -18.53 -5.18
C ARG A 389 -11.31 -17.91 -6.53
N GLY A 390 -10.75 -18.70 -7.44
CA GLY A 390 -10.37 -18.23 -8.77
C GLY A 390 -11.57 -17.91 -9.64
N ASP A 391 -12.59 -18.78 -9.66
CA ASP A 391 -13.82 -18.59 -10.43
C ASP A 391 -14.55 -17.30 -10.00
N TYR A 392 -14.71 -17.08 -8.69
CA TYR A 392 -15.34 -15.86 -8.16
C TYR A 392 -14.48 -14.61 -8.43
N TRP A 393 -13.16 -14.75 -8.42
CA TRP A 393 -12.25 -13.67 -8.77
C TRP A 393 -12.41 -13.26 -10.24
N PHE A 394 -12.59 -14.22 -11.16
CA PHE A 394 -12.83 -13.90 -12.57
C PHE A 394 -14.17 -13.25 -12.83
N ILE A 395 -15.25 -13.71 -12.17
CA ILE A 395 -16.56 -13.04 -12.25
C ILE A 395 -16.41 -11.57 -11.80
N GLU A 396 -15.68 -11.36 -10.69
CA GLU A 396 -15.40 -10.02 -10.18
C GLU A 396 -14.59 -9.16 -11.16
N GLN A 397 -13.49 -9.67 -11.72
CA GLN A 397 -12.67 -8.88 -12.64
C GLN A 397 -13.35 -8.67 -14.01
N MET A 398 -14.13 -9.64 -14.49
CA MET A 398 -14.85 -9.53 -15.75
C MET A 398 -16.00 -8.50 -15.65
N SER A 399 -16.74 -8.51 -14.55
CA SER A 399 -17.76 -7.47 -14.30
C SER A 399 -17.12 -6.08 -14.27
N TYR A 400 -15.99 -5.91 -13.58
CA TYR A 400 -15.29 -4.62 -13.57
C TYR A 400 -14.66 -4.23 -14.91
N SER A 401 -14.36 -5.16 -15.82
CA SER A 401 -13.91 -4.80 -17.17
C SER A 401 -15.05 -4.26 -18.05
N GLY A 402 -16.31 -4.36 -17.60
CA GLY A 402 -17.51 -4.04 -18.37
C GLY A 402 -17.99 -5.20 -19.25
N GLY A 403 -17.34 -6.36 -19.19
CA GLY A 403 -17.73 -7.55 -19.95
C GLY A 403 -18.86 -8.32 -19.27
N LEU A 404 -20.02 -7.68 -19.03
CA LEU A 404 -21.11 -8.27 -18.23
C LEU A 404 -21.66 -9.56 -18.84
N GLU A 405 -21.74 -9.65 -20.17
CA GLU A 405 -22.09 -10.88 -20.89
C GLU A 405 -21.13 -12.03 -20.55
N TYR A 406 -19.81 -11.78 -20.65
CA TYR A 406 -18.82 -12.77 -20.27
C TYR A 406 -18.84 -13.08 -18.77
N ALA A 407 -19.15 -12.11 -17.91
CA ALA A 407 -19.24 -12.33 -16.48
C ALA A 407 -20.39 -13.30 -16.13
N TRP A 408 -21.57 -13.10 -16.73
CA TRP A 408 -22.71 -14.00 -16.60
C TRP A 408 -22.44 -15.37 -17.21
N ARG A 409 -21.74 -15.43 -18.33
CA ARG A 409 -21.27 -16.70 -18.90
C ARG A 409 -20.32 -17.46 -17.97
N ILE A 410 -19.43 -16.76 -17.25
CA ILE A 410 -18.57 -17.42 -16.25
C ILE A 410 -19.41 -17.96 -15.08
N VAL A 411 -20.42 -17.20 -14.63
CA VAL A 411 -21.36 -17.65 -13.58
C VAL A 411 -22.02 -18.96 -14.00
N GLU A 412 -22.51 -19.05 -15.23
CA GLU A 412 -23.09 -20.25 -15.81
C GLU A 412 -22.09 -21.41 -15.90
N GLU A 413 -20.93 -21.18 -16.54
CA GLU A 413 -19.88 -22.20 -16.76
C GLU A 413 -19.34 -22.77 -15.43
N THR A 414 -19.42 -22.01 -14.35
CA THR A 414 -18.88 -22.40 -13.04
C THR A 414 -19.91 -22.91 -12.06
N GLY A 415 -21.21 -22.66 -12.31
CA GLY A 415 -22.26 -22.86 -11.32
C GLY A 415 -22.02 -22.07 -10.03
N ALA A 416 -21.44 -20.87 -10.14
CA ALA A 416 -21.20 -20.02 -8.97
C ALA A 416 -22.54 -19.73 -8.27
N ASN A 417 -22.55 -19.73 -6.93
CA ASN A 417 -23.76 -19.46 -6.17
C ASN A 417 -23.91 -17.95 -6.00
N TYR A 418 -24.99 -17.39 -6.56
CA TYR A 418 -25.28 -15.95 -6.53
C TYR A 418 -25.27 -15.39 -5.12
N LEU A 419 -25.87 -16.09 -4.15
CA LEU A 419 -25.97 -15.65 -2.76
C LEU A 419 -24.60 -15.51 -2.09
N LEU A 420 -23.61 -16.29 -2.52
CA LEU A 420 -22.24 -16.27 -1.99
C LEU A 420 -21.35 -15.22 -2.67
N LEU A 421 -21.81 -14.57 -3.74
CA LEU A 421 -21.11 -13.46 -4.34
C LEU A 421 -21.08 -12.27 -3.37
N LYS A 422 -20.01 -11.48 -3.42
CA LYS A 422 -19.95 -10.22 -2.66
C LYS A 422 -20.97 -9.24 -3.25
N ASP A 423 -21.57 -8.41 -2.40
CA ASP A 423 -22.60 -7.46 -2.82
C ASP A 423 -22.17 -6.57 -3.99
N ARG A 424 -20.95 -6.04 -3.96
CA ARG A 424 -20.40 -5.26 -5.08
C ARG A 424 -20.36 -6.00 -6.44
N ILE A 425 -20.18 -7.32 -6.43
CA ILE A 425 -20.17 -8.13 -7.65
C ILE A 425 -21.62 -8.30 -8.12
N LYS A 426 -22.55 -8.57 -7.19
CA LYS A 426 -23.98 -8.65 -7.47
C LYS A 426 -24.48 -7.35 -8.10
N THR A 427 -24.20 -6.20 -7.47
CA THR A 427 -24.57 -4.88 -7.98
C THR A 427 -24.12 -4.65 -9.42
N GLN A 428 -22.87 -5.03 -9.75
CA GLN A 428 -22.34 -4.90 -11.11
C GLN A 428 -22.97 -5.89 -12.09
N LEU A 429 -23.22 -7.14 -11.71
CA LEU A 429 -23.89 -8.12 -12.57
C LEU A 429 -25.33 -7.70 -12.89
N LEU A 430 -26.02 -7.07 -11.95
CA LEU A 430 -27.40 -6.57 -12.12
C LEU A 430 -27.49 -5.45 -13.17
N GLU A 431 -26.39 -4.75 -13.48
CA GLU A 431 -26.36 -3.78 -14.59
C GLU A 431 -26.50 -4.46 -15.97
N GLY A 432 -26.22 -5.76 -16.05
CA GLY A 432 -26.27 -6.55 -17.29
C GLY A 432 -27.19 -7.75 -17.16
N LEU A 433 -28.33 -7.58 -16.48
CA LEU A 433 -29.27 -8.66 -16.20
C LEU A 433 -29.79 -9.34 -17.48
N ASP A 434 -29.84 -8.61 -18.60
CA ASP A 434 -30.24 -9.15 -19.91
C ASP A 434 -29.35 -10.31 -20.39
N PHE A 435 -28.12 -10.40 -19.87
CA PHE A 435 -27.20 -11.50 -20.17
C PHE A 435 -27.28 -12.65 -19.17
N CYS A 436 -28.15 -12.56 -18.14
CA CYS A 436 -28.34 -13.64 -17.18
C CYS A 436 -28.90 -14.88 -17.90
N PRO A 437 -28.25 -16.04 -17.81
CA PRO A 437 -28.76 -17.25 -18.44
C PRO A 437 -30.15 -17.61 -17.89
N PRO A 438 -31.13 -17.98 -18.74
CA PRO A 438 -32.48 -18.28 -18.29
C PRO A 438 -32.54 -19.38 -17.22
N ALA A 439 -31.77 -20.46 -17.41
CA ALA A 439 -31.69 -21.55 -16.44
C ALA A 439 -31.14 -21.10 -15.08
N TYR A 440 -30.23 -20.12 -15.07
CA TYR A 440 -29.66 -19.58 -13.84
C TYR A 440 -30.64 -18.62 -13.14
N TRP A 441 -31.37 -17.82 -13.91
CA TRP A 441 -32.44 -16.95 -13.43
C TRP A 441 -33.51 -17.76 -12.71
N GLU A 442 -34.03 -18.83 -13.29
CA GLU A 442 -35.09 -19.65 -12.68
C GLU A 442 -34.72 -20.15 -11.28
N VAL A 443 -33.47 -20.58 -11.08
CA VAL A 443 -33.00 -21.11 -9.79
C VAL A 443 -32.80 -20.01 -8.74
N ASN A 444 -32.43 -18.80 -9.15
CA ASN A 444 -32.05 -17.71 -8.24
C ASN A 444 -33.03 -16.52 -8.30
N ARG A 445 -34.19 -16.69 -8.93
CA ARG A 445 -35.14 -15.63 -9.31
C ARG A 445 -35.45 -14.69 -8.15
N ASP A 446 -35.85 -15.24 -7.01
CA ASP A 446 -36.28 -14.44 -5.86
C ASP A 446 -35.13 -13.63 -5.26
N ALA A 447 -33.94 -14.23 -5.18
CA ALA A 447 -32.74 -13.57 -4.66
C ALA A 447 -32.26 -12.46 -5.60
N ILE A 448 -32.22 -12.71 -6.91
CA ILE A 448 -31.82 -11.72 -7.91
C ILE A 448 -32.85 -10.57 -7.94
N ARG A 449 -34.15 -10.88 -7.91
CA ARG A 449 -35.22 -9.87 -7.87
C ARG A 449 -35.14 -8.99 -6.63
N ALA A 450 -34.94 -9.58 -5.45
CA ALA A 450 -34.79 -8.83 -4.22
C ALA A 450 -33.55 -7.91 -4.24
N ASP A 451 -32.43 -8.38 -4.79
CA ASP A 451 -31.22 -7.57 -4.92
C ASP A 451 -31.35 -6.50 -6.02
N LEU A 452 -32.09 -6.77 -7.10
CA LEU A 452 -32.41 -5.79 -8.14
C LEU A 452 -33.27 -4.65 -7.60
N LEU A 453 -34.35 -4.96 -6.87
CA LEU A 453 -35.18 -3.95 -6.22
C LEU A 453 -34.34 -3.08 -5.28
N ARG A 454 -33.52 -3.70 -4.43
CA ARG A 454 -32.62 -2.97 -3.53
C ARG A 454 -31.64 -2.06 -4.30
N LYS A 455 -31.14 -2.51 -5.45
CA LYS A 455 -30.28 -1.71 -6.32
C LYS A 455 -31.06 -0.53 -6.90
N CYS A 456 -32.26 -0.75 -7.41
CA CYS A 456 -33.14 0.31 -7.91
C CYS A 456 -33.41 1.36 -6.84
N ASP A 457 -33.76 0.96 -5.61
CA ASP A 457 -33.97 1.88 -4.48
C ASP A 457 -32.70 2.67 -4.16
N THR A 458 -31.55 1.99 -4.16
CA THR A 458 -30.25 2.62 -3.90
C THR A 458 -29.91 3.66 -4.97
N ASP A 459 -30.12 3.33 -6.24
CA ASP A 459 -29.79 4.21 -7.37
C ASP A 459 -30.79 5.36 -7.49
N LEU A 460 -32.09 5.10 -7.27
CA LEU A 460 -33.11 6.13 -7.18
C LEU A 460 -32.80 7.11 -6.04
N GLY A 461 -32.46 6.61 -4.85
CA GLY A 461 -32.07 7.45 -3.72
C GLY A 461 -30.78 8.25 -3.98
N LYS A 462 -29.87 7.80 -4.86
CA LYS A 462 -28.73 8.63 -5.31
C LYS A 462 -29.19 9.76 -6.23
N ILE A 463 -30.07 9.46 -7.18
CA ILE A 463 -30.63 10.45 -8.12
C ILE A 463 -31.44 11.51 -7.35
N GLU A 464 -32.32 11.08 -6.45
CA GLU A 464 -33.14 11.95 -5.61
C GLU A 464 -32.26 12.88 -4.77
N ARG A 465 -31.24 12.36 -4.08
CA ARG A 465 -30.29 13.19 -3.33
C ARG A 465 -29.54 14.18 -4.21
N ALA A 466 -29.10 13.76 -5.39
CA ALA A 466 -28.40 14.63 -6.33
C ALA A 466 -29.28 15.78 -6.84
N LEU A 467 -30.55 15.48 -7.13
CA LEU A 467 -31.54 16.47 -7.57
C LEU A 467 -32.18 17.25 -6.40
N SER A 468 -31.79 16.93 -5.16
CA SER A 468 -32.42 17.45 -3.93
C SER A 468 -33.94 17.28 -3.93
N ILE A 469 -34.40 16.10 -4.34
CA ILE A 469 -35.78 15.65 -4.35
C ILE A 469 -35.97 14.66 -3.20
N ALA A 470 -37.11 14.69 -2.52
CA ALA A 470 -37.49 13.70 -1.54
C ALA A 470 -38.82 13.04 -1.92
N TRP A 471 -38.91 11.72 -1.73
CA TRP A 471 -40.19 11.02 -1.78
C TRP A 471 -40.99 11.30 -0.50
N VAL A 472 -42.25 11.69 -0.66
CA VAL A 472 -43.21 11.86 0.44
C VAL A 472 -44.34 10.86 0.23
N PRO A 473 -44.44 9.82 1.08
CA PRO A 473 -45.53 8.86 0.98
C PRO A 473 -46.86 9.52 1.34
N THR A 474 -47.94 9.16 0.63
CA THR A 474 -49.30 9.69 0.88
C THR A 474 -49.93 9.13 2.14
N SER A 475 -49.47 7.98 2.61
CA SER A 475 -49.88 7.40 3.90
C SER A 475 -48.70 6.74 4.62
N ILE A 476 -48.78 6.64 5.94
CA ILE A 476 -47.74 5.99 6.77
C ILE A 476 -47.80 4.46 6.63
N GLU A 477 -48.93 3.91 6.18
CA GLU A 477 -49.16 2.46 6.08
C GLU A 477 -48.89 1.91 4.66
N ASP A 478 -48.94 2.77 3.65
CA ASP A 478 -48.62 2.46 2.25
C ASP A 478 -47.52 3.41 1.74
N GLU A 479 -46.26 2.99 1.91
CA GLU A 479 -45.09 3.72 1.42
C GLU A 479 -44.96 3.67 -0.12
N GLY A 480 -45.78 2.85 -0.80
CA GLY A 480 -45.74 2.66 -2.26
C GLY A 480 -46.43 3.77 -3.05
N GLU A 481 -47.40 4.45 -2.43
CA GLU A 481 -48.04 5.64 -2.99
C GLU A 481 -47.47 6.91 -2.37
N GLY A 482 -47.26 7.94 -3.19
CA GLY A 482 -46.61 9.17 -2.75
C GLY A 482 -46.33 10.13 -3.90
N TYR A 483 -45.64 11.22 -3.57
CA TYR A 483 -45.21 12.23 -4.53
C TYR A 483 -43.82 12.75 -4.20
N HIS A 484 -43.11 13.19 -5.22
CA HIS A 484 -41.80 13.82 -5.08
C HIS A 484 -41.96 15.30 -4.73
N VAL A 485 -41.19 15.77 -3.75
CA VAL A 485 -41.08 17.18 -3.37
C VAL A 485 -39.66 17.70 -3.57
N LEU A 486 -39.55 18.95 -3.97
CA LEU A 486 -38.28 19.65 -4.06
C LEU A 486 -37.85 20.11 -2.67
N VAL A 487 -36.67 19.69 -2.24
CA VAL A 487 -36.08 20.07 -0.94
C VAL A 487 -35.27 21.36 -1.07
N LEU A 488 -34.68 21.58 -2.25
CA LEU A 488 -33.96 22.80 -2.60
C LEU A 488 -34.49 23.36 -3.91
N ASP A 489 -34.25 24.67 -4.08
CA ASP A 489 -34.46 25.36 -5.33
C ASP A 489 -33.66 24.70 -6.49
N GLN A 490 -34.32 24.51 -7.63
CA GLN A 490 -33.78 23.74 -8.75
C GLN A 490 -32.65 24.47 -9.49
N GLU A 491 -32.68 25.80 -9.54
CA GLU A 491 -31.60 26.57 -10.14
C GLU A 491 -30.30 26.35 -9.35
N THR A 492 -30.39 26.41 -8.02
CA THR A 492 -29.28 26.11 -7.11
C THR A 492 -28.76 24.67 -7.24
N VAL A 493 -29.64 23.71 -7.48
CA VAL A 493 -29.27 22.31 -7.69
C VAL A 493 -28.57 22.13 -9.03
N LEU A 494 -29.11 22.70 -10.11
CA LEU A 494 -28.53 22.61 -11.45
C LEU A 494 -27.18 23.32 -11.52
N GLU A 495 -26.99 24.44 -10.80
CA GLU A 495 -25.68 25.06 -10.62
C GLU A 495 -24.68 24.12 -9.93
N LYS A 496 -25.11 23.39 -8.89
CA LYS A 496 -24.26 22.39 -8.23
C LYS A 496 -23.94 21.21 -9.15
N LEU A 497 -24.92 20.72 -9.91
CA LEU A 497 -24.76 19.60 -10.85
C LEU A 497 -23.89 19.96 -12.05
N SER A 498 -23.95 21.21 -12.51
CA SER A 498 -23.13 21.74 -13.60
C SER A 498 -21.70 22.10 -13.17
N GLY A 499 -21.44 22.14 -11.86
CA GLY A 499 -20.09 22.30 -11.32
C GLY A 499 -19.18 21.16 -11.80
N GLY A 500 -18.00 21.50 -12.32
CA GLY A 500 -17.02 20.52 -12.85
C GLY A 500 -16.51 19.48 -11.82
N ASP A 501 -16.86 19.66 -10.56
CA ASP A 501 -16.51 18.79 -9.44
C ASP A 501 -17.66 17.85 -9.01
N PHE A 502 -18.85 17.99 -9.60
CA PHE A 502 -20.01 17.20 -9.23
C PHE A 502 -19.78 15.71 -9.50
N LYS A 503 -20.05 14.89 -8.48
CA LYS A 503 -20.13 13.44 -8.62
C LYS A 503 -21.35 12.94 -7.87
N LEU A 504 -22.19 12.18 -8.58
CA LEU A 504 -23.15 11.27 -7.96
C LEU A 504 -22.33 10.34 -7.04
N GLU A 505 -22.57 10.33 -5.73
CA GLU A 505 -21.67 9.69 -4.74
C GLU A 505 -21.24 8.23 -5.08
N GLU A 506 -20.02 7.94 -4.61
CA GLU A 506 -19.18 6.72 -4.69
C GLU A 506 -19.86 5.35 -4.92
N ASP A 507 -20.00 4.92 -6.17
CA ASP A 507 -20.08 3.49 -6.49
C ASP A 507 -18.69 2.84 -6.44
N PHE A 508 -18.33 2.30 -5.28
CA PHE A 508 -17.22 1.35 -5.05
C PHE A 508 -15.88 1.65 -5.75
N GLY A 509 -15.51 2.91 -5.82
CA GLY A 509 -14.18 3.40 -6.16
C GLY A 509 -14.07 4.86 -5.71
N TYR A 510 -13.03 5.17 -4.92
CA TYR A 510 -12.82 6.54 -4.45
C TYR A 510 -12.87 7.56 -5.62
N PRO A 511 -13.41 8.76 -5.39
CA PRO A 511 -13.81 9.71 -6.40
C PRO A 511 -12.59 10.40 -7.00
N TYR A 512 -12.42 10.39 -8.32
CA TYR A 512 -11.54 11.36 -8.99
C TYR A 512 -12.06 11.73 -10.37
N ASP A 513 -12.31 13.03 -10.49
CA ASP A 513 -12.40 13.94 -11.65
C ASP A 513 -12.90 15.27 -11.03
N GLY A 514 -12.03 16.27 -10.89
CA GLY A 514 -12.36 17.60 -10.32
C GLY A 514 -11.77 17.96 -8.94
N ILE A 515 -12.08 17.21 -7.89
CA ILE A 515 -11.86 17.64 -6.49
C ILE A 515 -10.42 17.43 -5.99
N VAL A 516 -9.49 18.27 -6.42
CA VAL A 516 -8.31 18.60 -5.63
C VAL A 516 -8.40 20.11 -5.39
N PRO A 517 -8.43 20.60 -4.14
CA PRO A 517 -8.36 22.03 -3.89
C PRO A 517 -7.22 22.63 -4.71
N VAL A 518 -7.41 23.78 -5.38
CA VAL A 518 -6.39 24.36 -6.28
C VAL A 518 -4.99 24.43 -5.62
N LYS A 519 -4.94 24.53 -4.28
CA LYS A 519 -3.72 24.50 -3.46
C LYS A 519 -3.01 23.14 -3.37
N GLU A 520 -3.72 22.04 -3.51
CA GLU A 520 -3.22 20.66 -3.46
C GLU A 520 -3.01 20.06 -4.85
N MET A 521 -3.48 20.73 -5.91
CA MET A 521 -3.38 20.29 -7.31
C MET A 521 -1.93 20.03 -7.73
N SER A 522 -0.97 20.77 -7.18
CA SER A 522 0.48 20.61 -7.40
C SER A 522 1.08 19.32 -6.79
N LEU A 523 0.42 18.72 -5.79
CA LEU A 523 0.82 17.43 -5.20
C LEU A 523 0.33 16.24 -6.05
N HIS A 524 -0.67 16.47 -6.90
CA HIS A 524 -1.40 15.44 -7.65
C HIS A 524 -1.17 15.50 -9.17
N ALA A 525 -0.89 16.70 -9.69
CA ALA A 525 -0.45 16.92 -11.07
C ALA A 525 0.92 16.26 -11.27
N ALA A 526 1.05 15.47 -12.33
CA ALA A 526 2.36 15.24 -12.91
C ALA A 526 2.91 16.62 -13.29
N ALA A 527 4.19 16.88 -13.02
CA ALA A 527 4.86 18.02 -13.61
C ALA A 527 4.63 17.93 -15.12
N ALA A 528 3.79 18.82 -15.65
CA ALA A 528 3.79 19.09 -17.08
C ALA A 528 5.25 19.47 -17.38
N LEU A 529 5.88 18.68 -18.25
CA LEU A 529 7.08 19.15 -18.90
C LEU A 529 6.59 20.25 -19.82
N ASP A 530 6.81 21.50 -19.41
CA ASP A 530 6.79 22.61 -20.36
C ASP A 530 7.81 22.25 -21.46
N GLU A 531 7.36 22.35 -22.71
CA GLU A 531 8.13 22.00 -23.92
C GLU A 531 9.48 22.72 -24.02
#